data_AF-U4QAP3-F1
#
_entry.id   AF-U4QAP3-F1
#
_cell.length_a   1.000
_cell.length_b   1.000
_cell.length_c   1.000
_cell.angle_alpha   90.00
_cell.angle_beta   90.00
_cell.angle_gamma   90.00
#
_symmetry.space_group_name_H-M   'P 1'
#
loop_
_entity.id
_entity.type
_entity.pdbx_description
1 polymer ?
#
loop_
_entity_poly.entity_id
_entity_poly.type
_entity_poly.pdbx_seq_one_letter_code
_entity_poly.pdbx_strand_id
1 'polypeptide(L)'
;MKPDYYAVFKSITQYSTWDLDDILKLNNLKDTRENRRKLNSKSRVLPVSVFKANRSHIKRNDSGKGIPEGSAISACLANIYMLEIDKKIDDFVKEHDGFYRRYSDDFIIILPMRNKTFDHMNQIIKLFNGYHDEGLLKLQPNKTQVFRLDGQGALDNIGHFFKPRLNELKRNINFLGFSFDGKHVTLRGKTISRYNYRRRHKAIGIAKNYNKAKGFKGSDKLYMLYSERGENNFLTYVHRVKKKFPNDPFDAPIKNNMVKIRRTLKKYQSKS
;
A
#
# COMPACT_ATOMS: atom_id res chain seq x y z
N MET A 1 23.87 9.58 -23.40
CA MET A 1 22.65 8.74 -23.37
C MET A 1 22.10 8.66 -24.80
N LYS A 2 21.63 7.52 -25.30
CA LYS A 2 21.01 7.47 -26.65
C LYS A 2 19.83 8.47 -26.72
N PRO A 3 19.61 9.16 -27.86
CA PRO A 3 18.55 10.18 -27.98
C PRO A 3 17.17 9.70 -27.51
N ASP A 4 16.81 8.45 -27.84
CA ASP A 4 15.52 7.85 -27.48
C ASP A 4 15.34 7.71 -25.96
N TYR A 5 16.39 7.31 -25.25
CA TYR A 5 16.33 7.16 -23.79
C TYR A 5 16.19 8.51 -23.09
N TYR A 6 16.86 9.55 -23.62
CA TYR A 6 16.72 10.90 -23.10
C TYR A 6 15.30 11.44 -23.34
N ALA A 7 14.69 11.16 -24.50
CA ALA A 7 13.31 11.54 -24.79
C ALA A 7 12.33 10.87 -23.81
N VAL A 8 12.53 9.57 -23.51
CA VAL A 8 11.74 8.84 -22.51
C VAL A 8 11.93 9.46 -21.12
N PHE A 9 13.17 9.64 -20.68
CA PHE A 9 13.49 10.27 -19.39
C PHE A 9 12.84 11.66 -19.27
N LYS A 10 12.93 12.49 -20.31
CA LYS A 10 12.32 13.83 -20.35
C LYS A 10 10.81 13.76 -20.24
N SER A 11 10.15 12.84 -20.96
CA SER A 11 8.68 12.71 -20.89
C SER A 11 8.17 12.29 -19.51
N ILE A 12 8.94 11.47 -18.80
CA ILE A 12 8.60 10.98 -17.45
C ILE A 12 8.88 12.03 -16.39
N THR A 13 9.99 12.77 -16.50
CA THR A 13 10.37 13.76 -15.47
C THR A 13 9.68 15.10 -15.67
N GLN A 14 9.41 15.49 -16.92
CA GLN A 14 8.73 16.74 -17.31
C GLN A 14 7.29 16.46 -17.76
N TYR A 15 6.62 15.55 -17.06
CA TYR A 15 5.23 15.19 -17.32
C TYR A 15 4.29 16.38 -17.12
N SER A 16 3.09 16.28 -17.68
CA SER A 16 2.03 17.28 -17.49
C SER A 16 0.82 16.65 -16.81
N THR A 17 0.13 17.42 -15.99
CA THR A 17 -1.08 17.00 -15.28
C THR A 17 -2.26 17.88 -15.63
N TRP A 18 -3.46 17.30 -15.55
CA TRP A 18 -4.72 18.03 -15.62
C TRP A 18 -5.56 17.57 -14.44
N ASP A 19 -6.01 18.50 -13.62
CA ASP A 19 -6.84 18.22 -12.47
C ASP A 19 -8.15 17.50 -12.86
N LEU A 20 -8.50 16.45 -12.11
CA LEU A 20 -9.71 15.67 -12.38
C LEU A 20 -10.98 16.50 -12.19
N ASP A 21 -11.00 17.42 -11.22
CA ASP A 21 -12.16 18.26 -10.95
C ASP A 21 -12.42 19.23 -12.11
N ASP A 22 -11.37 19.73 -12.76
CA ASP A 22 -11.49 20.55 -13.97
C ASP A 22 -12.09 19.73 -15.12
N ILE A 23 -11.61 18.51 -15.33
CA ILE A 23 -12.15 17.60 -16.35
C ILE A 23 -13.63 17.27 -16.09
N LEU A 24 -13.99 17.05 -14.82
CA LEU A 24 -15.36 16.78 -14.41
C LEU A 24 -16.28 17.99 -14.65
N LYS A 25 -15.84 19.20 -14.27
CA LYS A 25 -16.57 20.45 -14.52
C LYS A 25 -16.81 20.68 -16.00
N LEU A 26 -15.80 20.49 -16.85
CA LEU A 26 -15.93 20.59 -18.32
C LEU A 26 -16.90 19.56 -18.93
N ASN A 27 -17.21 18.49 -18.17
CA ASN A 27 -18.18 17.47 -18.54
C ASN A 27 -19.55 17.64 -17.84
N ASN A 28 -19.76 18.74 -17.11
CA ASN A 28 -20.94 18.99 -16.27
C ASN A 28 -21.18 17.88 -15.23
N LEU A 29 -20.11 17.37 -14.63
CA LEU A 29 -20.14 16.30 -13.65
C LEU A 29 -19.62 16.79 -12.30
N LYS A 30 -20.24 16.30 -11.23
CA LYS A 30 -19.72 16.43 -9.85
C LYS A 30 -18.78 15.28 -9.53
N ASP A 31 -17.87 15.49 -8.59
CA ASP A 31 -16.95 14.44 -8.15
C ASP A 31 -17.65 13.38 -7.29
N THR A 32 -18.34 12.45 -7.97
CA THR A 32 -19.02 11.31 -7.35
C THR A 32 -18.61 10.01 -8.03
N ARG A 33 -18.74 8.89 -7.32
CA ARG A 33 -18.40 7.56 -7.86
C ARG A 33 -19.18 7.23 -9.14
N GLU A 34 -20.44 7.63 -9.20
CA GLU A 34 -21.31 7.43 -10.36
C GLU A 34 -20.83 8.27 -11.54
N ASN A 35 -20.55 9.55 -11.31
CA ASN A 35 -20.09 10.46 -12.35
C ASN A 35 -18.70 10.11 -12.88
N ARG A 36 -17.76 9.68 -12.01
CA ARG A 36 -16.46 9.16 -12.46
C ARG A 36 -16.61 7.93 -13.36
N ARG A 37 -17.57 7.04 -13.07
CA ARG A 37 -17.88 5.90 -13.96
C ARG A 37 -18.44 6.35 -15.30
N LYS A 38 -19.37 7.32 -15.28
CA LYS A 38 -19.96 7.91 -16.49
C LYS A 38 -18.89 8.61 -17.35
N LEU A 39 -17.92 9.26 -16.73
CA LEU A 39 -16.77 9.86 -17.41
C LEU A 39 -15.90 8.77 -18.06
N ASN A 40 -15.52 7.75 -17.29
CA ASN A 40 -14.64 6.68 -17.73
C ASN A 40 -15.27 5.75 -18.78
N SER A 41 -16.60 5.76 -18.93
CA SER A 41 -17.28 5.02 -20.00
C SER A 41 -17.27 5.75 -21.34
N LYS A 42 -16.88 7.03 -21.39
CA LYS A 42 -16.79 7.77 -22.65
C LYS A 42 -15.57 7.31 -23.44
N SER A 43 -15.73 7.08 -24.73
CA SER A 43 -14.61 6.84 -25.65
C SER A 43 -13.68 8.06 -25.75
N ARG A 44 -14.23 9.27 -25.58
CA ARG A 44 -13.48 10.53 -25.53
C ARG A 44 -14.04 11.43 -24.45
N VAL A 45 -13.16 11.85 -23.53
CA VAL A 45 -13.55 12.65 -22.36
C VAL A 45 -13.78 14.12 -22.70
N LEU A 46 -13.00 14.70 -23.64
CA LEU A 46 -13.16 16.08 -24.11
C LEU A 46 -13.08 16.14 -25.64
N PRO A 47 -13.99 16.90 -26.31
CA PRO A 47 -13.81 17.26 -27.72
C PRO A 47 -12.51 18.04 -27.95
N VAL A 48 -11.96 17.97 -29.17
CA VAL A 48 -10.68 18.62 -29.50
C VAL A 48 -10.72 20.14 -29.29
N SER A 49 -11.84 20.79 -29.64
CA SER A 49 -12.04 22.22 -29.46
C SER A 49 -11.97 22.62 -27.98
N VAL A 50 -12.70 21.89 -27.12
CA VAL A 50 -12.70 22.10 -25.67
C VAL A 50 -11.32 21.87 -25.08
N PHE A 51 -10.64 20.78 -25.49
CA PHE A 51 -9.25 20.53 -25.08
C PHE A 51 -8.32 21.69 -25.44
N LYS A 52 -8.35 22.16 -26.69
CA LYS A 52 -7.51 23.28 -27.16
C LYS A 52 -7.79 24.58 -26.40
N ALA A 53 -9.07 24.90 -26.17
CA ALA A 53 -9.49 26.10 -25.46
C ALA A 53 -9.06 26.10 -23.98
N ASN A 54 -8.90 24.92 -23.36
CA ASN A 54 -8.58 24.79 -21.94
C ASN A 54 -7.15 24.30 -21.67
N ARG A 55 -6.22 24.43 -22.64
CA ARG A 55 -4.82 24.01 -22.47
C ARG A 55 -4.10 24.68 -21.30
N SER A 56 -4.52 25.88 -20.91
CA SER A 56 -3.98 26.62 -19.75
C SER A 56 -4.19 25.89 -18.42
N HIS A 57 -5.13 24.94 -18.34
CA HIS A 57 -5.36 24.11 -17.16
C HIS A 57 -4.35 22.97 -17.02
N ILE A 58 -3.59 22.67 -18.09
CA ILE A 58 -2.55 21.67 -18.08
C ILE A 58 -1.31 22.25 -17.41
N LYS A 59 -0.86 21.63 -16.33
CA LYS A 59 0.32 22.06 -15.57
C LYS A 59 1.49 21.14 -15.89
N ARG A 60 2.60 21.73 -16.35
CA ARG A 60 3.85 21.00 -16.54
C ARG A 60 4.60 20.86 -15.22
N ASN A 61 5.25 19.71 -15.02
CA ASN A 61 6.17 19.54 -13.91
C ASN A 61 7.53 20.16 -14.24
N ASP A 62 7.74 21.39 -13.77
CA ASP A 62 9.01 22.11 -13.91
C ASP A 62 9.81 22.13 -12.58
N SER A 63 9.38 21.36 -11.58
CA SER A 63 10.03 21.32 -10.26
C SER A 63 11.39 20.61 -10.24
N GLY A 64 11.73 19.89 -11.32
CA GLY A 64 12.89 19.01 -11.38
C GLY A 64 12.77 17.76 -10.48
N LYS A 65 11.61 17.52 -9.86
CA LYS A 65 11.38 16.42 -8.92
C LYS A 65 10.15 15.60 -9.30
N GLY A 66 10.19 14.33 -8.96
CA GLY A 66 9.08 13.41 -9.11
C GLY A 66 8.95 12.79 -10.50
N ILE A 67 8.14 11.73 -10.54
CA ILE A 67 7.77 10.98 -11.73
C ILE A 67 6.26 10.66 -11.64
N PRO A 68 5.53 10.52 -12.75
CA PRO A 68 4.11 10.25 -12.73
C PRO A 68 3.82 8.88 -12.11
N GLU A 69 2.94 8.86 -11.11
CA GLU A 69 2.41 7.62 -10.55
C GLU A 69 1.50 6.92 -11.58
N GLY A 70 1.64 5.60 -11.72
CA GLY A 70 0.82 4.78 -12.62
C GLY A 70 1.36 4.62 -14.04
N SER A 71 2.46 5.30 -14.40
CA SER A 71 3.20 4.99 -15.63
C SER A 71 3.95 3.66 -15.48
N ALA A 72 3.96 2.83 -16.54
CA ALA A 72 4.57 1.50 -16.54
C ALA A 72 6.07 1.52 -16.22
N ILE A 73 6.77 2.59 -16.57
CA ILE A 73 8.22 2.72 -16.42
C ILE A 73 8.63 3.45 -15.13
N SER A 74 7.73 4.19 -14.49
CA SER A 74 8.03 4.94 -13.26
C SER A 74 8.56 4.04 -12.14
N ALA A 75 7.98 2.84 -11.97
CA ALA A 75 8.43 1.88 -10.97
C ALA A 75 9.87 1.39 -11.21
N CYS A 76 10.26 1.23 -12.48
CA CYS A 76 11.63 0.85 -12.84
C CYS A 76 12.62 1.98 -12.52
N LEU A 77 12.30 3.21 -12.91
CA LEU A 77 13.15 4.38 -12.65
C LEU A 77 13.28 4.69 -11.16
N ALA A 78 12.22 4.54 -10.37
CA ALA A 78 12.29 4.69 -8.92
C ALA A 78 13.24 3.67 -8.28
N ASN A 79 13.27 2.43 -8.78
CA ASN A 79 14.23 1.43 -8.31
C ASN A 79 15.66 1.74 -8.73
N ILE A 80 15.88 2.20 -9.96
CA ILE A 80 17.21 2.62 -10.44
C ILE A 80 17.74 3.78 -9.60
N TYR A 81 16.90 4.78 -9.33
CA TYR A 81 17.23 5.93 -8.49
C TYR A 81 17.71 5.52 -7.10
N MET A 82 17.13 4.46 -6.53
CA MET A 82 17.49 3.98 -5.19
C MET A 82 18.76 3.13 -5.15
N LEU A 83 19.32 2.66 -6.28
CA LEU A 83 20.40 1.66 -6.28
C LEU A 83 21.64 2.08 -5.48
N GLU A 84 22.12 3.31 -5.67
CA GLU A 84 23.30 3.80 -4.96
C GLU A 84 23.05 3.99 -3.46
N ILE A 85 21.86 4.47 -3.11
CA ILE A 85 21.44 4.69 -1.73
C ILE A 85 21.26 3.35 -1.01
N ASP A 86 20.58 2.40 -1.67
CA ASP A 86 20.39 1.03 -1.19
C ASP A 86 21.75 0.36 -0.95
N LYS A 87 22.71 0.54 -1.87
CA LYS A 87 24.07 0.00 -1.71
C LYS A 87 24.78 0.57 -0.49
N LYS A 88 24.76 1.90 -0.31
CA LYS A 88 25.37 2.56 0.86
C LYS A 88 24.77 2.06 2.18
N ILE A 89 23.45 1.88 2.23
CA ILE A 89 22.75 1.36 3.41
C ILE A 89 23.11 -0.11 3.64
N ASP A 90 23.06 -0.94 2.60
CA ASP A 90 23.35 -2.37 2.69
C ASP A 90 24.79 -2.64 3.11
N ASP A 91 25.76 -1.92 2.54
CA ASP A 91 27.19 -2.02 2.90
C ASP A 91 27.39 -1.68 4.39
N PHE A 92 26.83 -0.55 4.86
CA PHE A 92 26.91 -0.14 6.28
C PHE A 92 26.25 -1.16 7.22
N VAL A 93 25.07 -1.66 6.84
CA VAL A 93 24.33 -2.62 7.65
C VAL A 93 25.06 -3.96 7.73
N LYS A 94 25.67 -4.42 6.63
CA LYS A 94 26.47 -5.65 6.58
C LYS A 94 27.76 -5.55 7.37
N GLU A 95 28.45 -4.42 7.35
CA GLU A 95 29.64 -4.16 8.18
C GLU A 95 29.34 -4.35 9.69
N HIS A 96 28.08 -4.20 10.08
CA HIS A 96 27.61 -4.36 11.44
C HIS A 96 26.78 -5.64 11.67
N ASP A 97 27.01 -6.68 10.85
CA ASP A 97 26.34 -7.98 10.91
C ASP A 97 24.79 -7.89 10.86
N GLY A 98 24.29 -6.86 10.21
CA GLY A 98 22.86 -6.58 10.09
C GLY A 98 22.23 -7.10 8.81
N PHE A 99 20.95 -6.78 8.65
CA PHE A 99 20.15 -7.11 7.48
C PHE A 99 19.32 -5.92 7.01
N TYR A 100 19.40 -5.62 5.72
CA TYR A 100 18.60 -4.60 5.05
C TYR A 100 17.69 -5.23 3.98
N ARG A 101 16.45 -4.74 3.89
CA ARG A 101 15.52 -5.12 2.83
C ARG A 101 14.59 -3.97 2.47
N ARG A 102 14.54 -3.61 1.18
CA ARG A 102 13.58 -2.66 0.62
C ARG A 102 12.56 -3.33 -0.32
N TYR A 103 11.35 -2.81 -0.32
CA TYR A 103 10.28 -3.11 -1.27
C TYR A 103 9.55 -1.82 -1.64
N SER A 104 9.85 -1.28 -2.84
CA SER A 104 9.45 0.07 -3.25
C SER A 104 9.90 1.10 -2.19
N ASP A 105 8.96 1.68 -1.46
CA ASP A 105 9.22 2.77 -0.50
C ASP A 105 9.31 2.25 0.94
N ASP A 106 8.85 1.01 1.19
CA ASP A 106 8.91 0.38 2.50
C ASP A 106 10.25 -0.37 2.63
N PHE A 107 11.01 -0.11 3.68
CA PHE A 107 12.22 -0.87 4.00
C PHE A 107 12.30 -1.22 5.48
N ILE A 108 13.11 -2.23 5.78
CA ILE A 108 13.43 -2.66 7.13
C ILE A 108 14.94 -2.85 7.27
N ILE A 109 15.48 -2.38 8.39
CA ILE A 109 16.87 -2.59 8.81
C ILE A 109 16.83 -3.32 10.15
N ILE A 110 17.64 -4.36 10.28
CA ILE A 110 17.78 -5.16 11.50
C ILE A 110 19.26 -5.18 11.85
N LEU A 111 19.59 -4.80 13.08
CA LEU A 111 20.95 -4.86 13.61
C LEU A 111 20.97 -5.76 14.87
N PRO A 112 22.00 -6.60 15.06
CA PRO A 112 22.15 -7.38 16.27
C PRO A 112 22.42 -6.45 17.47
N MET A 113 21.83 -6.77 18.63
CA MET A 113 21.98 -5.94 19.83
C MET A 113 23.37 -6.15 20.46
N ARG A 114 24.21 -5.13 20.34
CA ARG A 114 25.57 -4.98 20.90
C ARG A 114 25.77 -3.55 21.45
N ASN A 115 26.90 -3.31 22.12
CA ASN A 115 27.21 -2.03 22.78
C ASN A 115 27.02 -0.77 21.91
N LYS A 116 27.33 -0.82 20.61
CA LYS A 116 27.26 0.34 19.69
C LYS A 116 26.01 0.38 18.79
N THR A 117 25.05 -0.53 18.98
CA THR A 117 23.88 -0.65 18.08
C THR A 117 23.07 0.63 18.01
N PHE A 118 22.91 1.29 19.15
CA PHE A 118 22.16 2.53 19.23
C PHE A 118 22.85 3.65 18.43
N ASP A 119 24.18 3.71 18.48
CA ASP A 119 24.98 4.67 17.70
C ASP A 119 24.89 4.37 16.20
N HIS A 120 24.96 3.10 15.80
CA HIS A 120 24.81 2.70 14.39
C HIS A 120 23.42 3.06 13.85
N MET A 121 22.36 2.86 14.65
CA MET A 121 21.00 3.31 14.28
C MET A 121 20.92 4.83 14.14
N ASN A 122 21.57 5.60 15.02
CA ASN A 122 21.66 7.04 14.90
C ASN A 122 22.42 7.47 13.63
N GLN A 123 23.48 6.77 13.25
CA GLN A 123 24.22 7.04 12.02
C GLN A 123 23.34 6.83 10.79
N ILE A 124 22.54 5.76 10.75
CA ILE A 124 21.57 5.51 9.68
C ILE A 124 20.53 6.65 9.60
N ILE A 125 19.97 7.07 10.73
CA ILE A 125 18.99 8.17 10.76
C ILE A 125 19.62 9.48 10.28
N LYS A 126 20.87 9.76 10.70
CA LYS A 126 21.63 10.92 10.23
C LYS A 126 21.89 10.86 8.73
N LEU A 127 22.24 9.69 8.18
CA LEU A 127 22.42 9.49 6.74
C LEU A 127 21.15 9.85 5.96
N PHE A 128 19.98 9.40 6.43
CA PHE A 128 18.70 9.76 5.82
C PHE A 128 18.34 11.24 5.96
N ASN A 129 18.71 11.88 7.08
CA ASN A 129 18.55 13.34 7.21
C ASN A 129 19.46 14.08 6.22
N GLY A 130 20.70 13.61 5.99
CA GLY A 130 21.58 14.16 4.95
C GLY A 130 20.95 14.08 3.56
N TYR A 131 20.38 12.94 3.18
CA TYR A 131 19.63 12.82 1.92
C TYR A 131 18.40 13.73 1.86
N HIS A 132 17.81 14.07 3.01
CA HIS A 132 16.71 15.03 3.07
C HIS A 132 17.17 16.44 2.79
N ASP A 133 18.29 16.84 3.40
CA ASP A 133 18.88 18.16 3.25
C ASP A 133 19.40 18.40 1.82
N GLU A 134 19.94 17.36 1.19
CA GLU A 134 20.29 17.35 -0.25
C GLU A 134 19.07 17.33 -1.18
N GLY A 135 17.86 17.16 -0.63
CA GLY A 135 16.62 17.13 -1.39
C GLY A 135 16.40 15.87 -2.23
N LEU A 136 17.13 14.79 -1.93
CA LEU A 136 17.10 13.49 -2.62
C LEU A 136 16.02 12.55 -2.06
N LEU A 137 15.93 12.41 -0.73
CA LEU A 137 14.98 11.51 -0.08
C LEU A 137 14.47 12.10 1.23
N LYS A 138 13.18 11.93 1.50
CA LYS A 138 12.57 12.34 2.77
C LYS A 138 11.92 11.16 3.45
N LEU A 139 12.47 10.72 4.58
CA LEU A 139 11.75 9.81 5.46
C LEU A 139 10.51 10.50 6.02
N GLN A 140 9.41 9.76 6.12
CA GLN A 140 8.17 10.22 6.71
C GLN A 140 8.23 9.95 8.23
N PRO A 141 8.47 10.95 9.10
CA PRO A 141 8.72 10.71 10.53
C PRO A 141 7.55 9.98 11.21
N ASN A 142 6.32 10.28 10.76
CA ASN A 142 5.09 9.64 11.22
C ASN A 142 4.96 8.16 10.81
N LYS A 143 5.83 7.65 9.93
CA LYS A 143 5.87 6.24 9.52
C LYS A 143 7.14 5.53 9.96
N THR A 144 8.23 6.27 10.18
CA THR A 144 9.50 5.71 10.66
C THR A 144 9.38 5.31 12.11
N GLN A 145 9.76 4.07 12.42
CA GLN A 145 9.66 3.47 13.75
C GLN A 145 10.95 2.71 14.03
N VAL A 146 11.37 2.70 15.30
CA VAL A 146 12.52 1.90 15.73
C VAL A 146 12.07 1.02 16.88
N PHE A 147 12.37 -0.27 16.79
CA PHE A 147 12.02 -1.24 17.80
C PHE A 147 13.27 -1.90 18.37
N ARG A 148 13.22 -2.25 19.64
CA ARG A 148 14.16 -3.12 20.34
C ARG A 148 13.46 -4.45 20.59
N LEU A 149 14.10 -5.55 20.21
CA LEU A 149 13.68 -6.90 20.51
C LEU A 149 14.69 -7.52 21.46
N ASP A 150 14.24 -8.02 22.61
CA ASP A 150 15.10 -8.77 23.52
C ASP A 150 15.09 -10.29 23.23
N GLY A 151 15.93 -11.04 23.96
CA GLY A 151 16.05 -12.49 23.78
C GLY A 151 14.81 -13.28 24.24
N GLN A 152 13.89 -12.66 24.97
CA GLN A 152 12.65 -13.25 25.48
C GLN A 152 11.45 -12.94 24.57
N GLY A 153 11.66 -12.17 23.50
CA GLY A 153 10.64 -11.77 22.54
C GLY A 153 9.83 -10.55 22.98
N ALA A 154 10.31 -9.74 23.93
CA ALA A 154 9.71 -8.45 24.24
C ALA A 154 10.11 -7.43 23.17
N LEU A 155 9.10 -6.81 22.57
CA LEU A 155 9.26 -5.84 21.49
C LEU A 155 8.87 -4.43 21.98
N ASP A 156 9.87 -3.59 22.19
CA ASP A 156 9.70 -2.21 22.64
C ASP A 156 9.85 -1.25 21.48
N ASN A 157 8.92 -0.30 21.32
CA ASN A 157 9.13 0.82 20.41
C ASN A 157 9.96 1.90 21.11
N ILE A 158 11.17 2.13 20.61
CA ILE A 158 12.18 3.00 21.22
C ILE A 158 12.36 4.32 20.44
N GLY A 159 11.35 4.74 19.69
CA GLY A 159 11.38 5.94 18.84
C GLY A 159 11.69 7.26 19.59
N HIS A 160 11.46 7.34 20.90
CA HIS A 160 11.74 8.53 21.71
C HIS A 160 13.22 8.82 21.91
N PHE A 161 14.10 7.81 21.79
CA PHE A 161 15.53 8.03 21.99
C PHE A 161 16.22 8.69 20.78
N PHE A 162 15.53 8.80 19.65
CA PHE A 162 16.09 9.34 18.41
C PHE A 162 15.71 10.81 18.18
N LYS A 163 16.54 11.53 17.44
CA LYS A 163 16.31 12.93 17.03
C LYS A 163 16.30 13.05 15.50
N PRO A 164 15.23 13.59 14.89
CA PRO A 164 13.95 13.96 15.52
C PRO A 164 13.22 12.74 16.12
N ARG A 165 12.33 12.99 17.09
CA ARG A 165 11.54 11.92 17.74
C ARG A 165 10.74 11.15 16.69
N LEU A 166 10.81 9.82 16.75
CA LEU A 166 10.15 8.92 15.79
C LEU A 166 8.81 8.37 16.32
N ASN A 167 8.04 7.69 15.46
CA ASN A 167 6.68 7.26 15.79
C ASN A 167 6.64 6.05 16.76
N GLU A 168 6.04 6.27 17.93
CA GLU A 168 5.85 5.29 19.01
C GLU A 168 4.42 4.72 19.15
N LEU A 169 3.50 5.05 18.24
CA LEU A 169 2.09 4.65 18.32
C LEU A 169 1.85 3.16 18.05
N LYS A 170 2.83 2.43 17.51
CA LYS A 170 2.69 1.00 17.20
C LYS A 170 3.54 0.18 18.14
N ARG A 171 2.93 -0.91 18.63
CA ARG A 171 3.57 -1.95 19.45
C ARG A 171 4.07 -3.15 18.62
N ASN A 172 3.73 -3.18 17.33
CA ASN A 172 4.07 -4.29 16.43
C ASN A 172 4.80 -3.72 15.21
N ILE A 173 5.79 -4.46 14.71
CA ILE A 173 6.46 -4.17 13.43
C ILE A 173 5.50 -4.55 12.30
N ASN A 174 5.23 -3.61 11.39
CA ASN A 174 4.39 -3.87 10.22
C ASN A 174 5.24 -3.82 8.94
N PHE A 175 5.30 -4.91 8.20
CA PHE A 175 6.07 -4.98 6.95
C PHE A 175 5.37 -5.90 5.94
N LEU A 176 5.24 -5.47 4.68
CA LEU A 176 4.68 -6.27 3.57
C LEU A 176 3.35 -6.99 3.84
N GLY A 177 2.45 -6.34 4.59
CA GLY A 177 1.13 -6.91 4.91
C GLY A 177 1.11 -7.87 6.10
N PHE A 178 2.25 -8.04 6.78
CA PHE A 178 2.41 -8.77 8.04
C PHE A 178 2.55 -7.83 9.22
N SER A 179 2.32 -8.37 10.42
CA SER A 179 2.56 -7.73 11.70
C SER A 179 3.32 -8.71 12.60
N PHE A 180 4.39 -8.25 13.23
CA PHE A 180 5.19 -9.04 14.18
C PHE A 180 5.17 -8.37 15.56
N ASP A 181 4.88 -9.13 16.60
CA ASP A 181 4.75 -8.63 17.99
C ASP A 181 5.94 -8.97 18.90
N GLY A 182 7.01 -9.54 18.34
CA GLY A 182 8.16 -10.05 19.09
C GLY A 182 8.19 -11.56 19.22
N LYS A 183 7.02 -12.23 19.09
CA LYS A 183 6.90 -13.69 19.21
C LYS A 183 6.23 -14.34 18.00
N HIS A 184 5.19 -13.70 17.47
CA HIS A 184 4.33 -14.24 16.42
C HIS A 184 4.25 -13.31 15.22
N VAL A 185 4.26 -13.89 14.02
CA VAL A 185 3.89 -13.18 12.80
C VAL A 185 2.40 -13.36 12.55
N THR A 186 1.71 -12.28 12.20
CA THR A 186 0.27 -12.29 11.90
C THR A 186 -0.04 -11.48 10.65
N LEU A 187 -1.26 -11.59 10.12
CA LEU A 187 -1.69 -10.68 9.06
C LEU A 187 -1.93 -9.29 9.63
N ARG A 188 -1.52 -8.27 8.88
CA ARG A 188 -1.76 -6.88 9.27
C ARG A 188 -3.26 -6.61 9.46
N GLY A 189 -3.61 -6.03 10.60
CA GLY A 189 -5.01 -5.73 10.95
C GLY A 189 -5.76 -4.92 9.88
N LYS A 190 -5.07 -3.99 9.19
CA LYS A 190 -5.63 -3.21 8.08
C LYS A 190 -6.05 -4.10 6.90
N THR A 191 -5.29 -5.15 6.59
CA THR A 191 -5.60 -6.12 5.53
C THR A 191 -6.87 -6.90 5.89
N ILE A 192 -6.95 -7.40 7.13
CA ILE A 192 -8.10 -8.15 7.65
C ILE A 192 -9.36 -7.27 7.65
N SER A 193 -9.25 -6.03 8.13
CA SER A 193 -10.37 -5.09 8.18
C SER A 193 -10.90 -4.79 6.78
N ARG A 194 -10.02 -4.50 5.82
CA ARG A 194 -10.39 -4.26 4.41
C ARG A 194 -11.08 -5.47 3.79
N TYR A 195 -10.57 -6.67 4.04
CA TYR A 195 -11.19 -7.92 3.58
C TYR A 195 -12.61 -8.07 4.13
N ASN A 196 -12.78 -7.95 5.46
CA ASN A 196 -14.08 -8.08 6.12
C ASN A 196 -15.09 -7.02 5.66
N TYR A 197 -14.63 -5.78 5.49
CA TYR A 197 -15.42 -4.69 4.94
C TYR A 197 -15.94 -5.03 3.55
N ARG A 198 -15.05 -5.38 2.61
CA ARG A 198 -15.44 -5.71 1.22
C ARG A 198 -16.37 -6.91 1.14
N ARG A 199 -16.11 -7.97 1.92
CA ARG A 199 -16.98 -9.14 2.05
C ARG A 199 -18.39 -8.72 2.48
N ARG A 200 -18.49 -7.98 3.58
CA ARG A 200 -19.76 -7.54 4.17
C ARG A 200 -20.54 -6.66 3.19
N HIS A 201 -19.90 -5.66 2.60
CA HIS A 201 -20.55 -4.75 1.66
C HIS A 201 -21.05 -5.47 0.40
N LYS A 202 -20.29 -6.43 -0.13
CA LYS A 202 -20.75 -7.24 -1.26
C LYS A 202 -21.94 -8.11 -0.87
N ALA A 203 -21.91 -8.75 0.30
CA ALA A 203 -23.03 -9.54 0.81
C ALA A 203 -24.30 -8.69 1.01
N ILE A 204 -24.18 -7.49 1.61
CA ILE A 204 -25.30 -6.55 1.76
C ILE A 204 -25.88 -6.16 0.40
N GLY A 205 -25.03 -5.84 -0.59
CA GLY A 205 -25.48 -5.49 -1.94
C GLY A 205 -26.26 -6.62 -2.62
N ILE A 206 -25.89 -7.87 -2.39
CA ILE A 206 -26.62 -9.04 -2.89
C ILE A 206 -27.93 -9.24 -2.10
N ALA A 207 -27.89 -9.10 -0.77
CA ALA A 207 -29.03 -9.31 0.11
C ALA A 207 -30.19 -8.33 -0.19
N LYS A 208 -29.86 -7.07 -0.48
CA LYS A 208 -30.84 -6.05 -0.87
C LYS A 208 -31.57 -6.36 -2.19
N ASN A 209 -30.95 -7.15 -3.06
CA ASN A 209 -31.51 -7.57 -4.35
C ASN A 209 -32.08 -8.99 -4.29
N TYR A 210 -32.41 -9.49 -3.08
CA TYR A 210 -33.02 -10.80 -2.92
C TYR A 210 -34.40 -10.85 -3.59
N ASN A 211 -34.70 -11.98 -4.21
CA ASN A 211 -35.99 -12.27 -4.83
C ASN A 211 -36.39 -13.72 -4.50
N LYS A 212 -37.65 -13.97 -4.13
CA LYS A 212 -38.11 -15.32 -3.74
C LYS A 212 -37.90 -16.37 -4.84
N ALA A 213 -38.10 -16.01 -6.11
CA ALA A 213 -37.91 -16.91 -7.25
C ALA A 213 -36.43 -17.11 -7.65
N LYS A 214 -35.59 -16.08 -7.51
CA LYS A 214 -34.18 -16.11 -7.95
C LYS A 214 -33.15 -16.25 -6.83
N GLY A 215 -33.60 -16.25 -5.57
CA GLY A 215 -32.74 -16.25 -4.39
C GLY A 215 -31.77 -15.07 -4.34
N PHE A 216 -30.55 -15.33 -3.83
CA PHE A 216 -29.46 -14.37 -3.76
C PHE A 216 -28.66 -14.32 -5.07
N LYS A 217 -29.20 -13.64 -6.09
CA LYS A 217 -28.55 -13.50 -7.40
C LYS A 217 -27.14 -12.88 -7.26
N GLY A 218 -26.13 -13.54 -7.84
CA GLY A 218 -24.73 -13.10 -7.78
C GLY A 218 -23.96 -13.56 -6.54
N SER A 219 -24.57 -14.41 -5.71
CA SER A 219 -23.91 -15.02 -4.54
C SER A 219 -22.74 -15.94 -4.93
N ASP A 220 -22.71 -16.52 -6.13
CA ASP A 220 -21.59 -17.33 -6.61
C ASP A 220 -20.28 -16.54 -6.61
N LYS A 221 -20.31 -15.31 -7.14
CA LYS A 221 -19.16 -14.40 -7.13
C LYS A 221 -18.81 -13.90 -5.72
N LEU A 222 -19.75 -13.90 -4.78
CA LEU A 222 -19.46 -13.62 -3.36
C LEU A 222 -18.71 -14.79 -2.73
N TYR A 223 -19.17 -16.02 -2.95
CA TYR A 223 -18.51 -17.21 -2.42
C TYR A 223 -17.13 -17.41 -3.06
N MET A 224 -17.00 -17.29 -4.38
CA MET A 224 -15.72 -17.36 -5.08
C MET A 224 -14.68 -16.37 -4.51
N LEU A 225 -15.08 -15.15 -4.14
CA LEU A 225 -14.13 -14.15 -3.65
C LEU A 225 -13.86 -14.19 -2.14
N TYR A 226 -14.77 -14.76 -1.35
CA TYR A 226 -14.76 -14.59 0.11
C TYR A 226 -15.06 -15.88 0.91
N SER A 227 -15.01 -17.04 0.26
CA SER A 227 -15.10 -18.33 0.92
C SER A 227 -14.14 -19.36 0.34
N GLU A 228 -14.14 -20.57 0.90
CA GLU A 228 -13.33 -21.71 0.45
C GLU A 228 -13.72 -22.21 -0.95
N ARG A 229 -14.82 -21.71 -1.54
CA ARG A 229 -15.28 -22.10 -2.89
C ARG A 229 -14.49 -21.45 -4.02
N GLY A 230 -13.52 -20.61 -3.72
CA GLY A 230 -12.77 -19.89 -4.74
C GLY A 230 -11.29 -20.19 -4.69
N GLU A 231 -10.71 -20.32 -5.87
CA GLU A 231 -9.29 -20.49 -6.11
C GLU A 231 -8.69 -19.11 -6.39
N ASN A 232 -7.60 -18.74 -5.73
CA ASN A 232 -6.97 -17.40 -5.81
C ASN A 232 -7.70 -16.24 -5.12
N ASN A 233 -8.33 -16.50 -3.97
CA ASN A 233 -8.86 -15.44 -3.11
C ASN A 233 -8.04 -15.22 -1.83
N PHE A 234 -8.47 -14.30 -0.98
CA PHE A 234 -7.77 -13.97 0.26
C PHE A 234 -7.58 -15.20 1.18
N LEU A 235 -8.54 -16.13 1.25
CA LEU A 235 -8.40 -17.33 2.07
C LEU A 235 -7.27 -18.19 1.53
N THR A 236 -7.19 -18.42 0.22
CA THR A 236 -6.08 -19.18 -0.38
C THR A 236 -4.72 -18.55 -0.13
N TYR A 237 -4.65 -17.21 -0.08
CA TYR A 237 -3.46 -16.49 0.37
C TYR A 237 -3.14 -16.79 1.84
N VAL A 238 -4.12 -16.70 2.75
CA VAL A 238 -3.92 -17.03 4.17
C VAL A 238 -3.42 -18.46 4.37
N HIS A 239 -4.00 -19.44 3.66
CA HIS A 239 -3.54 -20.83 3.74
C HIS A 239 -2.09 -21.01 3.27
N ARG A 240 -1.68 -20.33 2.18
CA ARG A 240 -0.29 -20.35 1.72
C ARG A 240 0.67 -19.75 2.75
N VAL A 241 0.26 -18.67 3.41
CA VAL A 241 1.03 -18.06 4.49
C VAL A 241 1.12 -18.99 5.69
N LYS A 242 0.01 -19.59 6.13
CA LYS A 242 -0.01 -20.54 7.25
C LYS A 242 0.93 -21.72 7.04
N LYS A 243 1.05 -22.22 5.80
CA LYS A 243 2.04 -23.26 5.45
C LYS A 243 3.49 -22.83 5.69
N LYS A 244 3.81 -21.54 5.50
CA LYS A 244 5.16 -21.00 5.76
C LYS A 244 5.40 -20.67 7.24
N PHE A 245 4.33 -20.42 7.99
CA PHE A 245 4.39 -20.07 9.42
C PHE A 245 3.43 -20.97 10.21
N PRO A 246 3.73 -22.28 10.34
CA PRO A 246 2.80 -23.26 10.91
C PRO A 246 2.43 -22.96 12.37
N ASN A 247 3.36 -22.38 13.13
CA ASN A 247 3.19 -22.12 14.56
C ASN A 247 2.51 -20.78 14.87
N ASP A 248 2.21 -19.97 13.86
CA ASP A 248 1.67 -18.62 14.04
C ASP A 248 0.16 -18.52 13.81
N PRO A 249 -0.54 -17.56 14.47
CA PRO A 249 -2.00 -17.50 14.48
C PRO A 249 -2.61 -16.82 13.23
N PHE A 250 -2.31 -17.35 12.03
CA PHE A 250 -2.82 -16.84 10.77
C PHE A 250 -4.29 -17.18 10.46
N ASP A 251 -4.91 -18.10 11.22
CA ASP A 251 -6.22 -18.67 10.88
C ASP A 251 -7.41 -17.86 11.45
N ALA A 252 -7.17 -17.02 12.45
CA ALA A 252 -8.21 -16.21 13.08
C ALA A 252 -9.04 -15.36 12.09
N PRO A 253 -8.46 -14.74 11.04
CA PRO A 253 -9.18 -13.96 10.05
C PRO A 253 -10.14 -14.76 9.15
N ILE A 254 -9.83 -16.05 8.92
CA ILE A 254 -10.62 -16.92 8.03
C ILE A 254 -11.69 -17.72 8.77
N LYS A 255 -11.60 -17.81 10.10
CA LYS A 255 -12.57 -18.53 10.95
C LYS A 255 -14.01 -18.08 10.66
N ASN A 256 -14.88 -19.07 10.44
CA ASN A 256 -16.32 -18.89 10.24
C ASN A 256 -16.71 -17.97 9.07
N ASN A 257 -15.90 -17.89 8.01
CA ASN A 257 -16.16 -17.02 6.85
C ASN A 257 -17.53 -17.29 6.21
N MET A 258 -17.86 -18.55 5.95
CA MET A 258 -19.16 -18.95 5.38
C MET A 258 -20.33 -18.56 6.28
N VAL A 259 -20.19 -18.75 7.59
CA VAL A 259 -21.22 -18.37 8.57
C VAL A 259 -21.44 -16.86 8.56
N LYS A 260 -20.35 -16.07 8.54
CA LYS A 260 -20.41 -14.59 8.46
C LYS A 260 -21.12 -14.13 7.19
N ILE A 261 -20.86 -14.77 6.05
CA ILE A 261 -21.57 -14.49 4.78
C ILE A 261 -23.06 -14.80 4.92
N ARG A 262 -23.42 -16.03 5.32
CA ARG A 262 -24.81 -16.47 5.46
C ARG A 262 -25.61 -15.58 6.41
N ARG A 263 -25.04 -15.24 7.57
CA ARG A 263 -25.65 -14.32 8.54
C ARG A 263 -25.89 -12.94 7.94
N THR A 264 -24.94 -12.41 7.16
CA THR A 264 -25.10 -11.10 6.51
C THR A 264 -26.19 -11.14 5.44
N LEU A 265 -26.22 -12.19 4.61
CA LEU A 265 -27.25 -12.36 3.58
C LEU A 265 -28.65 -12.41 4.19
N LYS A 266 -28.86 -13.25 5.22
CA LYS A 266 -30.15 -13.36 5.93
C LYS A 266 -30.55 -12.05 6.63
N LYS A 267 -29.61 -11.39 7.32
CA LYS A 267 -29.90 -10.17 8.08
C LYS A 267 -30.36 -9.00 7.21
N TYR A 268 -29.79 -8.86 6.01
CA TYR A 268 -30.05 -7.73 5.11
C TYR A 268 -30.91 -8.10 3.89
N GLN A 269 -31.51 -9.30 3.92
CA GLN A 269 -32.46 -9.74 2.91
C GLN A 269 -33.64 -8.77 2.89
N SER A 270 -34.02 -8.28 1.72
CA SER A 270 -35.26 -7.52 1.55
C SER A 270 -36.44 -8.40 1.98
N LYS A 271 -37.25 -7.90 2.92
CA LYS A 271 -38.55 -8.50 3.23
C LYS A 271 -39.45 -8.16 2.05
N SER A 272 -39.63 -9.13 1.15
CA SER A 272 -40.66 -9.09 0.12
C SER A 272 -41.90 -9.82 0.57
#